data_AF-A0A9P5INP9-F1
#
_entry.id   AF-A0A9P5INP9-F1
#
_cell.length_a   1.000
_cell.length_b   1.000
_cell.length_c   1.000
_cell.angle_alpha   90.00
_cell.angle_beta   90.00
_cell.angle_gamma   90.00
#
_symmetry.space_group_name_H-M   'P 1'
#
loop_
_entity.id
_entity.type
_entity.pdbx_description
1 polymer ?
#
loop_
_entity_poly.entity_id
_entity_poly.type
_entity_poly.pdbx_seq_one_letter_code
_entity_poly.pdbx_strand_id
1 'polypeptide(L)'
;MKFLLEMRGDQILITEEILKIAAQNRWTGSDVIQLLFEEREDQILITEDIVKEAAGNRRRGYDILQLLLEKRGDQIPITEEVLRVAAGNDGTGFDIIQLLFEKREDQILITEDIVKKAAGNSYKGDCIIKLFFEKKGNRIPVTEEILKIATRNEGYEARDMMSSFFERLGEQFPITEETLKEILELAATKWKPSLVKRLSTWKLKGHG
;
A
#
# COMPACT_ATOMS: atom_id res chain seq x y z
N MET A 1 -8.76 18.43 -23.01
CA MET A 1 -9.87 18.60 -22.05
C MET A 1 -10.33 20.05 -21.99
N LYS A 2 -9.47 21.02 -21.63
CA LYS A 2 -9.81 22.45 -21.50
C LYS A 2 -10.62 23.02 -22.66
N PHE A 3 -10.08 22.94 -23.88
CA PHE A 3 -10.78 23.42 -25.10
C PHE A 3 -12.18 22.79 -25.30
N LEU A 4 -12.38 21.53 -24.91
CA LEU A 4 -13.69 20.87 -25.02
C LEU A 4 -14.68 21.43 -24.00
N LEU A 5 -14.25 21.66 -22.76
CA LEU A 5 -15.07 22.27 -21.71
C LEU A 5 -15.43 23.72 -22.05
N GLU A 6 -14.53 24.47 -22.68
CA GLU A 6 -14.76 25.83 -23.16
C GLU A 6 -15.76 25.87 -24.32
N MET A 7 -15.63 24.95 -25.29
CA MET A 7 -16.47 24.95 -26.50
C MET A 7 -17.83 24.27 -26.35
N ARG A 8 -17.94 23.32 -25.41
CA ARG A 8 -19.15 22.54 -25.19
C ARG A 8 -19.78 22.80 -23.82
N GLY A 9 -19.22 23.70 -23.01
CA GLY A 9 -19.87 24.29 -21.84
C GLY A 9 -20.71 23.31 -21.01
N ASP A 10 -22.01 23.59 -20.95
CA ASP A 10 -23.04 22.85 -20.22
C ASP A 10 -23.45 21.52 -20.87
N GLN A 11 -22.98 21.22 -22.08
CA GLN A 11 -23.27 19.97 -22.78
C GLN A 11 -22.40 18.81 -22.29
N ILE A 12 -21.29 19.10 -21.60
CA ILE A 12 -20.42 18.08 -21.03
C ILE A 12 -20.70 17.98 -19.54
N LEU A 13 -21.46 16.96 -19.15
CA LEU A 13 -21.61 16.56 -17.75
C LEU A 13 -20.36 15.79 -17.31
N ILE A 14 -19.78 16.19 -16.18
CA ILE A 14 -18.69 15.41 -15.57
C ILE A 14 -19.29 14.20 -14.88
N THR A 15 -19.11 13.03 -15.49
CA THR A 15 -19.55 11.75 -14.93
C THR A 15 -18.45 11.10 -14.10
N GLU A 16 -18.85 10.17 -13.24
CA GLU A 16 -17.92 9.31 -12.50
C GLU A 16 -16.91 8.59 -13.42
N GLU A 17 -17.36 8.13 -14.59
CA GLU A 17 -16.50 7.43 -15.56
C GLU A 17 -15.38 8.32 -16.10
N ILE A 18 -15.65 9.60 -16.36
CA ILE A 18 -14.63 10.57 -16.77
C ILE A 18 -13.56 10.72 -15.68
N LEU A 19 -14.00 10.79 -14.42
CA LEU A 19 -13.09 10.88 -13.27
C LEU A 19 -12.28 9.59 -13.07
N LYS A 20 -12.88 8.41 -13.24
CA LYS A 20 -12.15 7.12 -13.19
C LYS A 20 -11.09 7.05 -14.27
N ILE A 21 -11.42 7.39 -15.52
CA ILE A 21 -10.45 7.42 -16.63
C ILE A 21 -9.33 8.43 -16.34
N ALA A 22 -9.66 9.60 -15.80
CA ALA A 22 -8.65 10.58 -15.41
C ALA A 22 -7.76 10.05 -14.28
N ALA A 23 -8.32 9.39 -13.27
CA ALA A 23 -7.59 8.78 -12.16
C ALA A 23 -6.66 7.64 -12.62
N GLN A 24 -7.05 6.89 -13.67
CA GLN A 24 -6.23 5.85 -14.29
C GLN A 24 -5.10 6.41 -15.18
N ASN A 25 -5.21 7.66 -15.64
CA ASN A 25 -4.26 8.24 -16.57
C ASN A 25 -2.90 8.49 -15.90
N ARG A 26 -1.90 7.72 -16.32
CA ARG A 26 -0.55 7.68 -15.73
C ARG A 26 0.37 8.83 -16.16
N TRP A 27 -0.09 9.73 -17.02
CA TRP A 27 0.73 10.82 -17.56
C TRP A 27 0.23 12.18 -17.10
N THR A 28 -1.05 12.47 -17.36
CA THR A 28 -1.69 13.78 -17.14
C THR A 28 -2.97 13.68 -16.31
N GLY A 29 -3.20 12.55 -15.63
CA GLY A 29 -4.43 12.33 -14.84
C GLY A 29 -4.66 13.37 -13.75
N SER A 30 -3.58 13.74 -13.03
CA SER A 30 -3.61 14.82 -12.03
C SER A 30 -4.02 16.16 -12.64
N ASP A 31 -3.45 16.52 -13.79
CA ASP A 31 -3.73 17.79 -14.48
C ASP A 31 -5.18 17.83 -14.99
N VAL A 32 -5.69 16.70 -15.46
CA VAL A 32 -7.09 16.58 -15.90
C VAL A 32 -8.03 16.72 -14.71
N ILE A 33 -7.78 16.03 -13.60
CA ILE A 33 -8.60 16.13 -12.39
C ILE A 33 -8.56 17.55 -11.81
N GLN A 34 -7.38 18.18 -11.79
CA GLN A 34 -7.23 19.57 -11.37
C GLN A 34 -8.09 20.51 -12.20
N LEU A 35 -7.98 20.42 -13.53
CA LEU A 35 -8.79 21.22 -14.44
C LEU A 35 -10.29 20.99 -14.23
N LEU A 36 -10.71 19.75 -13.99
CA LEU A 36 -12.11 19.43 -13.71
C LEU A 36 -12.59 20.13 -12.42
N PHE A 37 -11.78 20.14 -11.37
CA PHE A 37 -12.10 20.90 -10.15
C PHE A 37 -12.13 22.40 -10.39
N GLU A 38 -11.26 22.96 -11.23
CA GLU A 38 -11.25 24.40 -11.54
C GLU A 38 -12.50 24.83 -12.33
N GLU A 39 -12.97 23.98 -13.25
CA GLU A 39 -14.02 24.35 -14.21
C GLU A 39 -15.42 23.86 -13.82
N ARG A 40 -15.54 22.77 -13.04
CA ARG A 40 -16.80 22.04 -12.80
C ARG A 40 -16.87 21.44 -11.39
N GLU A 41 -16.39 22.16 -10.38
CA GLU A 41 -16.29 21.65 -9.00
C GLU A 41 -17.60 21.07 -8.46
N ASP A 42 -18.71 21.74 -8.74
CA ASP A 42 -20.07 21.41 -8.27
C ASP A 42 -20.61 20.10 -8.87
N GLN A 43 -20.04 19.63 -9.98
CA GLN A 43 -20.42 18.39 -10.64
C GLN A 43 -19.59 17.19 -10.17
N ILE A 44 -18.52 17.41 -9.41
CA ILE A 44 -17.58 16.36 -9.03
C ILE A 44 -18.05 15.65 -7.77
N LEU A 45 -18.49 14.41 -7.97
CA LEU A 45 -18.67 13.41 -6.91
C LEU A 45 -17.48 12.46 -6.91
N ILE A 46 -16.78 12.37 -5.78
CA ILE A 46 -15.69 11.41 -5.60
C ILE A 46 -16.24 10.16 -4.91
N THR A 47 -16.18 9.04 -5.62
CA THR A 47 -16.58 7.71 -5.13
C THR A 47 -15.36 6.90 -4.71
N GLU A 48 -15.58 5.82 -3.96
CA GLU A 48 -14.52 4.87 -3.60
C GLU A 48 -13.81 4.32 -4.84
N ASP A 49 -14.54 4.04 -5.91
CA ASP A 49 -13.98 3.53 -7.16
C ASP A 49 -12.95 4.51 -7.75
N ILE A 50 -13.25 5.81 -7.80
CA ILE A 50 -12.28 6.83 -8.27
C ILE A 50 -11.03 6.83 -7.38
N VAL A 51 -11.22 6.73 -6.06
CA VAL A 51 -10.11 6.71 -5.09
C VAL A 51 -9.26 5.45 -5.26
N LYS A 52 -9.87 4.29 -5.53
CA LYS A 52 -9.16 3.04 -5.83
C LYS A 52 -8.36 3.13 -7.12
N GLU A 53 -8.92 3.71 -8.17
CA GLU A 53 -8.19 3.93 -9.43
C GLU A 53 -6.97 4.84 -9.21
N ALA A 54 -7.12 5.90 -8.42
CA ALA A 54 -6.00 6.75 -8.02
C ALA A 54 -4.96 5.96 -7.20
N ALA A 55 -5.40 5.19 -6.20
CA ALA A 55 -4.52 4.37 -5.37
C ALA A 55 -3.74 3.31 -6.17
N GLY A 56 -4.32 2.80 -7.26
CA GLY A 56 -3.70 1.84 -8.18
C GLY A 56 -2.82 2.47 -9.27
N ASN A 57 -2.83 3.80 -9.40
CA ASN A 57 -2.07 4.49 -10.45
C ASN A 57 -0.59 4.58 -10.08
N ARG A 58 0.21 3.67 -10.67
CA ARG A 58 1.66 3.51 -10.44
C ARG A 58 2.55 4.71 -10.81
N ARG A 59 2.01 5.80 -11.39
CA ARG A 59 2.82 6.98 -11.78
C ARG A 59 2.31 8.29 -11.20
N ARG A 60 0.99 8.46 -11.12
CA ARG A 60 0.34 9.71 -10.68
C ARG A 60 -0.58 9.51 -9.48
N GLY A 61 -0.65 8.30 -8.94
CA GLY A 61 -1.58 7.98 -7.86
C GLY A 61 -1.38 8.85 -6.61
N TYR A 62 -0.14 9.15 -6.24
CA TYR A 62 0.17 10.09 -5.16
C TYR A 62 -0.39 11.49 -5.46
N ASP A 63 0.01 12.09 -6.58
CA ASP A 63 -0.42 13.43 -6.99
C ASP A 63 -1.95 13.56 -7.05
N ILE A 64 -2.62 12.54 -7.60
CA ILE A 64 -4.08 12.50 -7.72
C ILE A 64 -4.71 12.40 -6.32
N LEU A 65 -4.26 11.47 -5.48
CA LEU A 65 -4.87 11.25 -4.17
C LEU A 65 -4.63 12.44 -3.23
N GLN A 66 -3.46 13.06 -3.31
CA GLN A 66 -3.16 14.31 -2.62
C GLN A 66 -4.14 15.41 -3.03
N LEU A 67 -4.34 15.63 -4.33
CA LEU A 67 -5.29 16.62 -4.84
C LEU A 67 -6.73 16.34 -4.37
N LEU A 68 -7.16 15.07 -4.41
CA LEU A 68 -8.49 14.67 -3.94
C LEU A 68 -8.67 15.00 -2.44
N LEU A 69 -7.68 14.67 -1.61
CA LEU A 69 -7.70 14.97 -0.18
C LEU A 69 -7.67 16.48 0.09
N GLU A 70 -6.94 17.27 -0.69
CA GLU A 70 -6.91 18.74 -0.57
C GLU A 70 -8.26 19.38 -0.94
N LYS A 71 -8.95 18.84 -1.95
CA LYS A 71 -10.22 19.39 -2.46
C LYS A 71 -11.46 18.93 -1.68
N ARG A 72 -11.41 17.75 -1.04
CA ARG A 72 -12.59 17.13 -0.42
C ARG A 72 -12.35 16.60 1.00
N GLY A 73 -11.11 16.59 1.48
CA GLY A 73 -10.76 16.27 2.87
C GLY A 73 -11.39 14.96 3.35
N ASP A 74 -12.18 15.04 4.40
CA ASP A 74 -12.82 13.89 5.05
C ASP A 74 -13.87 13.18 4.18
N GLN A 75 -14.38 13.86 3.14
CA GLN A 75 -15.33 13.27 2.21
C GLN A 75 -14.70 12.21 1.30
N ILE A 76 -13.36 12.16 1.22
CA ILE A 76 -12.67 11.11 0.47
C ILE A 76 -12.79 9.78 1.22
N PRO A 77 -13.42 8.74 0.62
CA PRO A 77 -13.57 7.44 1.25
C PRO A 77 -12.23 6.69 1.29
N ILE A 78 -11.64 6.58 2.47
CA ILE A 78 -10.45 5.77 2.71
C ILE A 78 -10.88 4.43 3.29
N THR A 79 -11.11 3.46 2.42
CA THR A 79 -11.56 2.11 2.78
C THR A 79 -10.40 1.13 2.88
N GLU A 80 -10.67 -0.06 3.43
CA GLU A 80 -9.75 -1.18 3.41
C GLU A 80 -9.27 -1.51 1.98
N GLU A 81 -10.18 -1.47 1.01
CA GLU A 81 -9.88 -1.80 -0.38
C GLU A 81 -8.93 -0.77 -1.01
N VAL A 82 -9.10 0.52 -0.72
CA VAL A 82 -8.16 1.58 -1.15
C VAL A 82 -6.76 1.31 -0.59
N LEU A 83 -6.65 1.00 0.71
CA LEU A 83 -5.38 0.67 1.35
C LEU A 83 -4.76 -0.60 0.76
N ARG A 84 -5.57 -1.62 0.49
CA ARG A 84 -5.14 -2.90 -0.09
C ARG A 84 -4.58 -2.71 -1.50
N VAL A 85 -5.23 -1.88 -2.32
CA VAL A 85 -4.76 -1.52 -3.67
C VAL A 85 -3.45 -0.72 -3.58
N ALA A 86 -3.36 0.27 -2.69
CA ALA A 86 -2.13 1.04 -2.48
C ALA A 86 -0.96 0.15 -2.01
N ALA A 87 -1.22 -0.78 -1.08
CA ALA A 87 -0.19 -1.70 -0.56
C ALA A 87 0.42 -2.58 -1.66
N GLY A 88 -0.38 -2.97 -2.66
CA GLY A 88 0.08 -3.72 -3.83
C GLY A 88 0.59 -2.87 -5.00
N ASN A 89 0.64 -1.55 -4.88
CA ASN A 89 1.10 -0.65 -5.94
C ASN A 89 2.62 -0.43 -5.82
N ASP A 90 3.41 -1.12 -6.65
CA ASP A 90 4.88 -0.98 -6.63
C ASP A 90 5.41 0.33 -7.24
N GLY A 91 4.54 1.24 -7.69
CA GLY A 91 4.95 2.55 -8.22
C GLY A 91 4.92 3.63 -7.15
N THR A 92 3.71 4.02 -6.74
CA THR A 92 3.44 5.15 -5.82
C THR A 92 2.82 4.68 -4.51
N GLY A 93 2.65 3.36 -4.30
CA GLY A 93 1.88 2.80 -3.20
C GLY A 93 2.42 3.15 -1.82
N PHE A 94 3.75 3.19 -1.65
CA PHE A 94 4.36 3.61 -0.39
C PHE A 94 4.04 5.07 -0.05
N ASP A 95 4.23 5.98 -1.00
CA ASP A 95 3.96 7.41 -0.80
C ASP A 95 2.47 7.66 -0.53
N ILE A 96 1.59 6.91 -1.20
CA ILE A 96 0.14 6.92 -0.95
C ILE A 96 -0.16 6.49 0.49
N ILE A 97 0.36 5.36 0.94
CA ILE A 97 0.12 4.87 2.31
C ILE A 97 0.65 5.87 3.33
N GLN A 98 1.84 6.44 3.10
CA GLN A 98 2.40 7.46 3.98
C GLN A 98 1.49 8.70 4.07
N LEU A 99 1.03 9.22 2.92
CA LEU A 99 0.09 10.34 2.86
C LEU A 99 -1.21 10.04 3.63
N LEU A 100 -1.75 8.82 3.48
CA LEU A 100 -2.97 8.44 4.18
C LEU A 100 -2.77 8.38 5.70
N PHE A 101 -1.62 7.89 6.18
CA PHE A 101 -1.29 7.99 7.61
C PHE A 101 -1.13 9.44 8.06
N GLU A 102 -0.48 10.31 7.29
CA GLU A 102 -0.31 11.71 7.66
C GLU A 102 -1.63 12.48 7.75
N LYS A 103 -2.62 12.12 6.93
CA LYS A 103 -3.89 12.86 6.84
C LYS A 103 -5.05 12.19 7.61
N ARG A 104 -5.04 10.87 7.77
CA ARG A 104 -6.21 10.06 8.18
C ARG A 104 -5.83 8.86 9.06
N GLU A 105 -4.80 8.98 9.90
CA GLU A 105 -4.27 7.89 10.74
C GLU A 105 -5.34 7.18 11.58
N ASP A 106 -6.30 7.93 12.11
CA ASP A 106 -7.40 7.46 12.96
C ASP A 106 -8.38 6.55 12.23
N GLN A 107 -8.46 6.65 10.90
CA GLN A 107 -9.37 5.87 10.06
C GLN A 107 -8.71 4.63 9.46
N ILE A 108 -7.39 4.51 9.58
CA ILE A 108 -6.64 3.39 9.02
C ILE A 108 -6.69 2.19 9.96
N LEU A 109 -7.37 1.15 9.50
CA LEU A 109 -7.30 -0.20 10.04
C LEU A 109 -6.43 -1.08 9.13
N ILE A 110 -5.38 -1.69 9.68
CA ILE A 110 -4.52 -2.61 8.95
C ILE A 110 -5.03 -4.04 9.16
N THR A 111 -5.65 -4.59 8.11
CA THR A 111 -6.17 -5.96 8.07
C THR A 111 -5.13 -6.94 7.53
N GLU A 112 -5.36 -8.24 7.68
CA GLU A 112 -4.45 -9.27 7.19
C GLU A 112 -4.26 -9.19 5.67
N ASP A 113 -5.32 -8.89 4.93
CA ASP A 113 -5.26 -8.78 3.47
C ASP A 113 -4.40 -7.60 3.00
N ILE A 114 -4.42 -6.47 3.73
CA ILE A 114 -3.53 -5.34 3.48
C ILE A 114 -2.07 -5.76 3.74
N VAL A 115 -1.81 -6.47 4.84
CA VAL A 115 -0.46 -6.95 5.17
C VAL A 115 0.02 -7.98 4.15
N LYS A 116 -0.84 -8.90 3.68
CA LYS A 116 -0.51 -9.85 2.60
C LYS A 116 -0.13 -9.13 1.31
N LYS A 117 -0.85 -8.06 0.94
CA LYS A 117 -0.52 -7.27 -0.24
C LYS A 117 0.79 -6.53 -0.12
N ALA A 118 1.05 -5.90 1.02
CA ALA A 118 2.34 -5.28 1.31
C ALA A 118 3.48 -6.31 1.30
N ALA A 119 3.27 -7.48 1.92
CA ALA A 119 4.26 -8.55 1.96
C ALA A 119 4.57 -9.11 0.57
N GLY A 120 3.60 -9.12 -0.34
CA GLY A 120 3.77 -9.51 -1.75
C GLY A 120 4.32 -8.42 -2.67
N ASN A 121 4.48 -7.18 -2.18
CA ASN A 121 5.03 -6.07 -2.95
C ASN A 121 6.56 -6.17 -3.00
N SER A 122 7.08 -6.49 -4.18
CA SER A 122 8.51 -6.76 -4.39
C SER A 122 9.41 -5.51 -4.47
N TYR A 123 8.84 -4.30 -4.44
CA TYR A 123 9.59 -3.05 -4.60
C TYR A 123 9.68 -2.23 -3.31
N LYS A 124 8.54 -1.98 -2.65
CA LYS A 124 8.47 -1.16 -1.42
C LYS A 124 7.67 -1.84 -0.31
N GLY A 125 7.42 -3.14 -0.42
CA GLY A 125 6.70 -3.90 0.58
C GLY A 125 7.34 -3.82 1.96
N ASP A 126 8.67 -3.91 2.05
CA ASP A 126 9.41 -3.82 3.32
C ASP A 126 9.19 -2.46 4.01
N CYS A 127 9.19 -1.37 3.24
CA CYS A 127 9.00 -0.01 3.70
C CYS A 127 7.56 0.18 4.21
N ILE A 128 6.58 -0.37 3.48
CA ILE A 128 5.17 -0.37 3.90
C ILE A 128 5.00 -1.15 5.21
N ILE A 129 5.59 -2.34 5.33
CA ILE A 129 5.52 -3.14 6.56
C ILE A 129 6.18 -2.42 7.75
N LYS A 130 7.36 -1.80 7.54
CA LYS A 130 8.04 -1.00 8.57
C LYS A 130 7.16 0.16 9.04
N LEU A 131 6.53 0.87 8.11
CA LEU A 131 5.60 1.96 8.42
C LEU A 131 4.37 1.47 9.21
N PHE A 132 3.81 0.31 8.85
CA PHE A 132 2.71 -0.30 9.59
C PHE A 132 3.10 -0.60 11.05
N PHE A 133 4.28 -1.16 11.27
CA PHE A 133 4.81 -1.37 12.63
C PHE A 133 5.06 -0.06 13.38
N GLU A 134 5.54 0.97 12.70
CA GLU A 134 5.78 2.29 13.31
C GLU A 134 4.46 2.92 13.79
N LYS A 135 3.42 2.89 12.96
CA LYS A 135 2.14 3.56 13.23
C LYS A 135 1.20 2.76 14.13
N LYS A 136 1.17 1.43 13.98
CA LYS A 136 0.21 0.56 14.69
C LYS A 136 0.86 -0.42 15.67
N GLY A 137 2.20 -0.46 15.74
CA GLY A 137 2.93 -1.38 16.60
C GLY A 137 2.69 -2.84 16.23
N ASN A 138 2.80 -3.73 17.22
CA ASN A 138 2.59 -5.17 17.04
C ASN A 138 1.11 -5.58 16.93
N ARG A 139 0.19 -4.61 16.75
CA ARG A 139 -1.25 -4.88 16.58
C ARG A 139 -1.61 -5.29 15.15
N ILE A 140 -0.68 -5.18 14.21
CA ILE A 140 -0.92 -5.58 12.82
C ILE A 140 -0.96 -7.11 12.73
N PRO A 141 -1.90 -7.69 11.96
CA PRO A 141 -1.98 -9.12 11.78
C PRO A 141 -0.79 -9.63 10.97
N VAL A 142 0.03 -10.49 11.57
CA VAL A 142 1.10 -11.21 10.89
C VAL A 142 0.86 -12.70 11.08
N THR A 143 0.72 -13.44 9.99
CA THR A 143 0.43 -14.88 9.98
C THR A 143 1.51 -15.64 9.22
N GLU A 144 1.58 -16.96 9.37
CA GLU A 144 2.52 -17.79 8.60
C GLU A 144 2.37 -17.62 7.08
N GLU A 145 1.15 -17.39 6.61
CA GLU A 145 0.88 -17.17 5.19
C GLU A 145 1.56 -15.88 4.69
N ILE A 146 1.50 -14.80 5.48
CA ILE A 146 2.20 -13.54 5.19
C ILE A 146 3.70 -13.77 5.07
N LEU A 147 4.28 -14.60 5.94
CA LEU A 147 5.70 -14.92 5.89
C LEU A 147 6.06 -15.71 4.63
N LYS A 148 5.25 -16.70 4.26
CA LYS A 148 5.43 -17.47 3.02
C LYS A 148 5.37 -16.56 1.80
N ILE A 149 4.45 -15.59 1.80
CA ILE A 149 4.38 -14.56 0.75
C ILE A 149 5.66 -13.73 0.72
N ALA A 150 6.08 -13.18 1.86
CA ALA A 150 7.29 -12.37 1.98
C ALA A 150 8.55 -13.11 1.49
N THR A 151 8.66 -14.41 1.76
CA THR A 151 9.83 -15.22 1.36
C THR A 151 9.86 -15.59 -0.13
N ARG A 152 8.73 -15.47 -0.83
CA ARG A 152 8.67 -15.68 -2.29
C ARG A 152 9.22 -14.48 -3.05
N ASN A 153 9.20 -13.29 -2.46
CA ASN A 153 9.84 -12.13 -3.06
C ASN A 153 11.35 -12.33 -3.15
N GLU A 154 11.95 -11.88 -4.24
CA GLU A 154 13.39 -12.01 -4.46
C GLU A 154 14.14 -10.73 -4.07
N GLY A 155 15.37 -10.88 -3.59
CA GLY A 155 16.26 -9.75 -3.31
C GLY A 155 16.30 -9.26 -1.86
N TYR A 156 16.80 -8.03 -1.68
CA TYR A 156 17.06 -7.44 -0.36
C TYR A 156 15.78 -7.11 0.41
N GLU A 157 14.69 -6.78 -0.27
CA GLU A 157 13.44 -6.37 0.39
C GLU A 157 12.78 -7.51 1.17
N ALA A 158 12.76 -8.73 0.62
CA ALA A 158 12.27 -9.91 1.34
C ALA A 158 13.07 -10.15 2.63
N ARG A 159 14.39 -9.95 2.57
CA ARG A 159 15.28 -10.13 3.71
C ARG A 159 15.02 -9.09 4.80
N ASP A 160 14.87 -7.82 4.42
CA ASP A 160 14.69 -6.71 5.36
C ASP A 160 13.29 -6.73 5.98
N MET A 161 12.27 -7.10 5.20
CA MET A 161 10.92 -7.35 5.69
C MET A 161 10.91 -8.48 6.72
N MET A 162 11.53 -9.61 6.40
CA MET A 162 11.62 -10.73 7.33
C MET A 162 12.37 -10.33 8.60
N SER A 163 13.50 -9.63 8.46
CA SER A 163 14.23 -9.10 9.62
C SER A 163 13.35 -8.23 10.52
N SER A 164 12.50 -7.38 9.91
CA SER A 164 11.55 -6.52 10.61
C SER A 164 10.50 -7.32 11.38
N PHE A 165 9.92 -8.36 10.76
CA PHE A 165 8.96 -9.23 11.46
C PHE A 165 9.60 -9.90 12.69
N PHE A 166 10.80 -10.48 12.54
CA PHE A 166 11.48 -11.19 13.63
C PHE A 166 11.91 -10.25 14.76
N GLU A 167 12.36 -9.04 14.43
CA GLU A 167 12.77 -8.05 15.44
C GLU A 167 11.58 -7.47 16.21
N ARG A 168 10.43 -7.28 15.55
CA ARG A 168 9.25 -6.66 16.16
C ARG A 168 8.40 -7.63 16.97
N LEU A 169 8.18 -8.84 16.46
CA LEU A 169 7.27 -9.80 17.09
C LEU A 169 7.99 -10.72 18.10
N GLY A 170 9.31 -10.88 17.98
CA GLY A 170 10.10 -11.63 18.96
C GLY A 170 9.52 -13.02 19.22
N GLU A 171 9.12 -13.30 20.46
CA GLU A 171 8.52 -14.58 20.90
C GLU A 171 7.03 -14.71 20.55
N GLN A 172 6.35 -13.60 20.28
CA GLN A 172 4.93 -13.59 19.89
C GLN A 172 4.74 -13.94 18.40
N PHE A 173 5.83 -14.26 17.71
CA PHE A 173 5.82 -14.49 16.28
C PHE A 173 5.15 -15.85 15.96
N PRO A 174 4.07 -15.86 15.18
CA PRO A 174 3.30 -17.07 14.93
C PRO A 174 3.95 -17.88 13.80
N ILE A 175 4.89 -18.76 14.14
CA ILE A 175 5.54 -19.64 13.16
C ILE A 175 5.83 -21.05 13.68
N THR A 176 5.35 -22.03 12.93
CA THR A 176 5.60 -23.47 13.07
C THR A 176 7.07 -23.83 12.81
N GLU A 177 7.49 -25.03 13.23
CA GLU A 177 8.85 -25.51 12.96
C GLU A 177 9.05 -25.75 11.47
N GLU A 178 8.01 -26.23 10.82
CA GLU A 178 7.93 -26.52 9.39
C GLU A 178 8.13 -25.26 8.56
N THR A 179 7.31 -24.21 8.81
CA THR A 179 7.44 -22.94 8.08
C THR A 179 8.79 -22.28 8.35
N LEU A 180 9.34 -22.36 9.58
CA LEU A 180 10.67 -21.85 9.87
C LEU A 180 11.76 -22.59 9.08
N LYS A 181 11.66 -23.92 8.98
CA LYS A 181 12.60 -24.74 8.22
C LYS A 181 12.57 -24.40 6.72
N GLU A 182 11.38 -24.27 6.13
CA GLU A 182 11.20 -23.84 4.73
C GLU A 182 11.90 -22.48 4.48
N ILE A 183 11.69 -21.52 5.39
CA ILE A 183 12.30 -20.19 5.31
C ILE A 183 13.82 -20.27 5.42
N LEU A 184 14.34 -21.09 6.34
CA LEU A 184 15.79 -21.27 6.53
C LEU A 184 16.45 -21.92 5.31
N GLU A 185 15.81 -22.90 4.69
CA GLU A 185 16.29 -23.53 3.45
C GLU A 185 16.35 -22.52 2.30
N LEU A 186 15.28 -21.74 2.10
CA LEU A 186 15.28 -20.65 1.11
C LEU A 186 16.35 -19.59 1.42
N ALA A 187 16.44 -19.16 2.68
CA ALA A 187 17.39 -18.16 3.13
C ALA A 187 18.84 -18.63 3.01
N ALA A 188 19.14 -19.91 3.23
CA ALA A 188 20.49 -20.46 3.08
C ALA A 188 21.02 -20.33 1.64
N THR A 189 20.13 -20.33 0.65
CA THR A 189 20.50 -20.18 -0.77
C THR A 189 20.67 -18.72 -1.22
N LYS A 190 19.99 -17.77 -0.55
CA LYS A 190 19.87 -16.38 -1.02
C LYS A 190 20.39 -15.32 -0.04
N TRP A 191 20.45 -15.60 1.26
CA TRP A 191 20.71 -14.61 2.31
C TRP A 191 22.07 -14.82 3.00
N LYS A 192 22.55 -13.77 3.67
CA LYS A 192 23.82 -13.82 4.40
C LYS A 192 23.75 -14.88 5.52
N PRO A 193 24.80 -15.72 5.70
CA PRO A 193 24.84 -16.75 6.73
C PRO A 193 24.57 -16.24 8.15
N SER A 194 24.93 -14.99 8.45
CA SER A 194 24.65 -14.38 9.77
C SER A 194 23.16 -14.23 10.06
N LEU A 195 22.35 -13.88 9.05
CA LEU A 195 20.90 -13.78 9.21
C LEU A 195 20.28 -15.18 9.30
N VAL A 196 20.71 -16.12 8.46
CA VAL A 196 20.26 -17.52 8.51
C VAL A 196 20.54 -18.12 9.89
N LYS A 197 21.74 -17.88 10.43
CA LYS A 197 22.11 -18.27 11.80
C LYS A 197 21.24 -17.59 12.86
N ARG A 198 20.91 -16.31 12.70
CA ARG A 198 20.02 -15.60 13.63
C ARG A 198 18.62 -16.24 13.64
N LEU A 199 18.08 -16.50 12.45
CA LEU A 199 16.77 -17.13 12.27
C LEU A 199 16.74 -18.57 12.81
N SER A 200 17.80 -19.34 12.61
CA SER A 200 17.86 -20.72 13.12
C SER A 200 17.94 -20.79 14.65
N THR A 201 18.52 -19.76 15.29
CA THR A 201 18.53 -19.65 16.75
C THR A 201 17.22 -19.15 17.36
N TRP A 202 16.24 -18.75 16.55
CA TRP A 202 15.01 -18.15 17.05
C TRP A 202 14.15 -19.13 17.85
N LYS A 203 14.05 -20.41 17.44
CA LYS A 203 13.40 -21.47 18.26
C LYS A 203 14.24 -21.98 19.42
N LEU A 204 15.57 -21.91 19.31
CA LEU A 204 16.48 -22.36 20.36
C LEU A 204 16.47 -21.47 21.61
N LYS A 205 15.89 -20.26 21.53
CA LYS A 205 15.79 -19.33 22.65
C LYS A 205 14.56 -19.50 23.54
N GLY A 206 13.71 -20.50 23.29
CA GLY A 206 12.82 -21.10 24.32
C GLY A 206 12.16 -20.14 25.30
N HIS A 207 11.28 -19.27 24.82
CA HIS A 207 10.23 -18.67 25.64
C HIS A 207 8.87 -19.12 25.08
N GLY A 208 8.69 -20.44 25.11
CA GLY A 208 7.41 -21.13 24.96
C GLY A 208 7.23 -22.08 26.14
#